data_AF-A0A0H2MFX1-F1
#
_entry.id   AF-A0A0H2MFX1-F1
#
_cell.length_a   1.000
_cell.length_b   1.000
_cell.length_c   1.000
_cell.angle_alpha   90.00
_cell.angle_beta   90.00
_cell.angle_gamma   90.00
#
_symmetry.space_group_name_H-M   'P 1'
#
loop_
_entity.id
_entity.type
_entity.pdbx_description
1 polymer ?
#
loop_
_entity_poly.entity_id
_entity_poly.type
_entity_poly.pdbx_seq_one_letter_code
_entity_poly.pdbx_strand_id
1 'polypeptide(L)'
;MIKNTDETAQNFLKLYQAHQSWSEETFGTEKGPIGPLRHLINEAQEAIECPDDITEYVDCLFLITDAARRAGFSLDELTSAGFDKLEVLKDRNYKRTPEGEPSYHEK
;
A
#
# COMPACT_ATOMS: atom_id res chain seq x y z
N MET A 1 17.64 -7.45 7.52
CA MET A 1 17.77 -8.92 7.39
C MET A 1 16.38 -9.49 7.18
N ILE A 2 16.06 -9.96 5.97
CA ILE A 2 14.82 -10.71 5.77
C ILE A 2 15.07 -12.09 6.38
N LYS A 3 14.53 -12.34 7.57
CA LYS A 3 14.54 -13.67 8.17
C LYS A 3 13.46 -14.49 7.46
N ASN A 4 13.83 -15.65 6.95
CA ASN A 4 12.94 -16.66 6.37
C ASN A 4 11.83 -16.09 5.48
N THR A 5 12.12 -15.93 4.18
CA THR A 5 11.25 -15.28 3.19
C THR A 5 9.85 -15.88 3.13
N ASP A 6 9.72 -17.19 3.31
CA ASP A 6 8.44 -17.89 3.21
C ASP A 6 7.53 -17.60 4.40
N GLU A 7 8.10 -17.58 5.61
CA GLU A 7 7.36 -17.26 6.84
C GLU A 7 6.91 -15.79 6.83
N THR A 8 7.77 -14.89 6.36
CA THR A 8 7.42 -13.47 6.23
C THR A 8 6.27 -13.26 5.25
N ALA A 9 6.33 -13.89 4.08
CA ALA A 9 5.25 -13.82 3.09
C ALA A 9 3.92 -14.38 3.64
N GLN A 10 3.98 -15.53 4.33
CA GLN A 10 2.80 -16.12 4.96
C GLN A 10 2.21 -15.22 6.06
N ASN A 11 3.05 -14.59 6.88
CA ASN A 11 2.58 -13.69 7.93
C ASN A 11 1.94 -12.42 7.36
N PHE A 12 2.49 -11.87 6.27
CA PHE A 12 1.87 -10.76 5.56
C PHE A 12 0.50 -11.13 5.01
N LEU A 13 0.37 -12.31 4.40
CA LEU A 13 -0.92 -12.79 3.89
C LEU A 13 -1.96 -12.93 5.01
N LYS A 14 -1.56 -13.49 6.16
CA LYS A 14 -2.44 -13.59 7.36
C LYS A 14 -2.88 -12.21 7.85
N LEU A 15 -1.95 -11.25 7.89
CA LEU A 15 -2.25 -9.87 8.29
C LEU A 15 -3.26 -9.22 7.34
N TYR A 16 -3.05 -9.34 6.04
CA TYR A 16 -3.98 -8.82 5.01
C TYR A 16 -5.38 -9.42 5.18
N GLN A 17 -5.48 -10.74 5.35
CA GLN A 17 -6.76 -11.42 5.55
C GLN A 17 -7.45 -10.99 6.85
N ALA A 18 -6.70 -10.86 7.94
CA ALA A 18 -7.24 -10.40 9.23
C ALA A 18 -7.79 -8.97 9.11
N HIS A 19 -7.05 -8.06 8.46
CA HIS A 19 -7.50 -6.70 8.21
C HIS A 19 -8.75 -6.66 7.32
N GLN A 20 -8.77 -7.46 6.24
CA GLN A 20 -9.93 -7.60 5.38
C GLN A 20 -11.18 -8.03 6.18
N SER A 21 -11.08 -9.11 6.95
CA SER A 21 -12.21 -9.63 7.73
C SER A 21 -12.74 -8.58 8.71
N TRP A 22 -11.85 -7.89 9.42
CA TRP A 22 -12.24 -6.82 10.34
C TRP A 22 -12.90 -5.63 9.61
N SER A 23 -12.34 -5.20 8.47
CA SER A 23 -12.89 -4.09 7.66
C SER A 23 -14.29 -4.42 7.11
N GLU A 24 -14.49 -5.66 6.64
CA GLU A 24 -15.79 -6.14 6.16
C GLU A 24 -16.82 -6.22 7.29
N GLU A 25 -16.45 -6.75 8.46
CA GLU A 25 -17.32 -6.82 9.63
C GLU A 25 -17.70 -5.41 10.14
N THR A 26 -16.73 -4.50 10.18
CA THR A 26 -16.91 -3.15 10.78
C THR A 26 -17.64 -2.19 9.85
N PHE A 27 -17.32 -2.21 8.54
CA PHE A 27 -17.77 -1.20 7.60
C PHE A 27 -18.65 -1.72 6.46
N GLY A 28 -18.82 -3.04 6.37
CA GLY A 28 -19.55 -3.70 5.30
C GLY A 28 -18.79 -3.75 3.96
N THR A 29 -19.38 -4.49 3.02
CA THR A 29 -18.84 -4.73 1.67
C THR A 29 -19.32 -3.70 0.63
N GLU A 30 -20.38 -2.95 0.92
CA GLU A 30 -21.04 -2.04 -0.04
C GLU A 30 -20.26 -0.73 -0.31
N LYS A 31 -19.27 -0.39 0.52
CA LYS A 31 -18.47 0.83 0.33
C LYS A 31 -17.42 0.61 -0.76
N GLY A 32 -17.38 1.53 -1.73
CA GLY A 32 -16.35 1.58 -2.77
C GLY A 32 -15.02 2.19 -2.31
N PRO A 33 -14.03 2.30 -3.23
CA PRO A 33 -12.63 2.62 -2.90
C PRO A 33 -12.37 4.07 -2.52
N ILE A 34 -13.28 4.99 -2.84
CA ILE A 34 -13.05 6.45 -2.71
C ILE A 34 -12.84 6.88 -1.25
N GLY A 35 -13.57 6.27 -0.30
CA GLY A 35 -13.45 6.59 1.13
C GLY A 35 -12.04 6.31 1.66
N PRO A 36 -11.55 5.07 1.58
CA PRO A 36 -10.19 4.72 1.99
C PRO A 36 -9.10 5.53 1.27
N LEU A 37 -9.25 5.81 -0.04
CA LEU A 37 -8.28 6.65 -0.78
C LEU A 37 -8.22 8.10 -0.28
N ARG A 38 -9.36 8.67 0.13
CA ARG A 38 -9.36 10.00 0.76
C ARG A 38 -8.70 9.95 2.14
N HIS A 39 -8.92 8.88 2.88
CA HIS A 39 -8.31 8.72 4.20
C HIS A 39 -6.79 8.55 4.09
N LEU A 40 -6.32 7.83 3.07
CA LEU A 40 -4.89 7.59 2.82
C LEU A 40 -4.09 8.88 2.67
N ILE A 41 -4.70 9.97 2.19
CA ILE A 41 -4.03 11.27 2.09
C ILE A 41 -3.67 11.81 3.48
N ASN A 42 -4.52 11.59 4.47
CA ASN A 42 -4.28 12.02 5.85
C ASN A 42 -3.22 11.13 6.50
N GLU A 43 -3.34 9.80 6.39
CA GLU A 43 -2.34 8.88 6.96
C GLU A 43 -0.94 9.07 6.33
N ALA A 44 -0.88 9.41 5.04
CA ALA A 44 0.38 9.75 4.40
C ALA A 44 0.99 11.04 4.98
N GLN A 45 0.16 11.98 5.42
CA GLN A 45 0.62 13.19 6.10
C GLN A 45 1.10 12.88 7.52
N GLU A 46 0.40 12.02 8.26
CA GLU A 46 0.81 11.55 9.59
C GLU A 46 2.16 10.80 9.51
N ALA A 47 2.35 9.95 8.50
CA ALA A 47 3.63 9.28 8.22
C ALA A 47 4.77 10.26 7.87
N ILE A 48 4.48 11.39 7.24
CA ILE A 48 5.47 12.44 6.96
C ILE A 48 5.87 13.16 8.26
N GLU A 49 4.91 13.41 9.16
CA GLU A 49 5.13 14.10 10.43
C GLU A 49 5.83 13.21 11.47
N CYS A 50 5.55 11.90 11.43
CA CYS A 50 6.08 10.89 12.35
C CYS A 50 6.83 9.77 11.58
N PRO A 51 7.91 10.06 10.84
CA PRO A 51 8.56 9.09 9.95
C PRO A 51 9.23 7.92 10.66
N ASP A 52 9.49 8.06 11.97
CA ASP A 52 10.04 7.02 12.84
C ASP A 52 8.96 6.11 13.46
N ASP A 53 7.67 6.43 13.28
CA ASP A 53 6.56 5.59 13.74
C ASP A 53 6.12 4.63 12.63
N ILE A 54 6.33 3.33 12.88
CA ILE A 54 5.99 2.29 11.92
C ILE A 54 4.47 2.14 11.73
N THR A 55 3.66 2.56 12.69
CA THR A 55 2.20 2.37 12.60
C THR A 55 1.58 3.22 11.51
N GLU A 56 2.10 4.43 11.27
CA GLU A 56 1.63 5.33 10.21
C GLU A 56 1.78 4.71 8.80
N TYR A 57 2.84 3.93 8.60
CA TYR A 57 3.03 3.16 7.37
C TYR A 57 2.06 1.97 7.27
N VAL A 58 1.67 1.38 8.40
CA VAL A 58 0.67 0.31 8.46
C VAL A 58 -0.72 0.85 8.15
N ASP A 59 -1.06 2.05 8.62
CA ASP A 59 -2.33 2.70 8.28
C ASP A 59 -2.41 2.97 6.77
N CYS A 60 -1.32 3.46 6.17
CA CYS A 60 -1.21 3.57 4.72
C CYS A 60 -1.41 2.22 3.99
N LEU A 61 -0.75 1.16 4.46
CA LEU A 61 -0.84 -0.19 3.91
C LEU A 61 -2.28 -0.71 3.94
N PHE A 62 -2.96 -0.56 5.08
CA PHE A 62 -4.33 -1.01 5.27
C PHE A 62 -5.30 -0.27 4.38
N LEU A 63 -5.17 1.05 4.24
CA LEU A 63 -6.06 1.84 3.40
C LEU A 63 -5.87 1.58 1.90
N ILE A 64 -4.64 1.45 1.42
CA ILE A 64 -4.41 1.21 -0.02
C ILE A 64 -4.89 -0.19 -0.44
N THR A 65 -4.67 -1.19 0.42
CA THR A 65 -5.08 -2.57 0.14
C THR A 65 -6.60 -2.75 0.29
N ASP A 66 -7.23 -2.10 1.27
CA ASP A 66 -8.69 -2.06 1.40
C ASP A 66 -9.35 -1.32 0.22
N ALA A 67 -8.77 -0.21 -0.23
CA ALA A 67 -9.22 0.49 -1.42
C ALA A 67 -9.18 -0.41 -2.66
N ALA A 68 -8.06 -1.10 -2.91
CA ALA A 68 -7.91 -1.99 -4.05
C ALA A 68 -8.96 -3.12 -4.03
N ARG A 69 -9.15 -3.77 -2.87
CA ARG A 69 -10.16 -4.80 -2.68
C ARG A 69 -11.58 -4.27 -2.95
N ARG A 70 -11.93 -3.09 -2.43
CA ARG A 70 -13.22 -2.44 -2.66
C ARG A 70 -13.44 -1.98 -4.10
N ALA A 71 -12.36 -1.82 -4.88
CA ALA A 71 -12.42 -1.60 -6.32
C ALA A 71 -12.60 -2.91 -7.12
N GLY A 72 -12.61 -4.07 -6.44
CA GLY A 72 -12.80 -5.38 -7.05
C GLY A 72 -11.49 -6.10 -7.41
N PHE A 73 -10.33 -5.59 -6.99
CA PHE A 73 -9.05 -6.23 -7.27
C PHE A 73 -8.65 -7.20 -6.15
N SER A 74 -8.23 -8.39 -6.54
CA SER A 74 -7.61 -9.35 -5.64
C SER A 74 -6.16 -8.99 -5.30
N LEU A 75 -5.62 -9.58 -4.24
CA LEU A 75 -4.21 -9.41 -3.88
C LEU A 75 -3.28 -9.94 -4.98
N ASP A 76 -3.68 -11.01 -5.68
CA ASP A 76 -2.90 -11.60 -6.77
C ASP A 76 -2.86 -10.68 -8.00
N GLU A 77 -3.98 -10.05 -8.35
CA GLU A 77 -4.04 -9.04 -9.41
C GLU A 77 -3.21 -7.81 -9.06
N LEU A 78 -3.32 -7.31 -7.83
CA LEU A 78 -2.53 -6.18 -7.35
C LEU A 78 -1.02 -6.49 -7.39
N THR A 79 -0.64 -7.70 -6.98
CA THR A 79 0.76 -8.16 -7.00
C THR A 79 1.29 -8.29 -8.43
N SER A 80 0.52 -8.91 -9.32
CA SER A 80 0.91 -9.08 -10.73
C SER A 80 1.06 -7.73 -11.43
N ALA A 81 0.08 -6.82 -11.25
CA ALA A 81 0.15 -5.46 -11.77
C ALA A 81 1.33 -4.67 -11.20
N GLY A 82 1.71 -4.93 -9.93
CA GLY A 82 2.90 -4.36 -9.30
C GLY A 82 4.20 -4.77 -9.99
N PHE A 83 4.34 -6.05 -10.36
CA PHE A 83 5.50 -6.54 -11.11
C PHE A 83 5.57 -5.94 -12.52
N ASP A 84 4.45 -5.93 -13.25
CA ASP A 84 4.38 -5.31 -14.58
C ASP A 84 4.74 -3.82 -14.52
N LYS A 85 4.22 -3.12 -13.50
CA LYS A 85 4.54 -1.71 -13.26
C LYS A 85 6.01 -1.51 -12.93
N LEU A 86 6.61 -2.39 -12.13
CA LEU A 86 8.02 -2.31 -11.75
C LEU A 86 8.96 -2.41 -12.95
N GLU A 87 8.67 -3.28 -13.92
CA GLU A 87 9.47 -3.35 -15.16
C GLU A 87 9.43 -2.04 -15.95
N VAL A 88 8.26 -1.40 -16.05
CA VAL A 88 8.14 -0.05 -16.65
C VAL A 88 8.90 1.00 -15.84
N LEU A 89 8.89 0.92 -14.51
CA LEU A 89 9.61 1.86 -13.66
C LEU A 89 11.14 1.73 -13.79
N LYS A 90 11.66 0.51 -14.03
CA LYS A 90 13.10 0.26 -14.23
C LYS A 90 13.65 0.84 -15.53
N ASP A 91 12.81 1.00 -16.55
CA ASP A 91 13.20 1.57 -17.86
C ASP A 91 13.19 3.11 -17.89
N ARG A 92 12.69 3.76 -16.83
CA ARG A 92 12.60 5.23 -16.76
C ARG A 92 13.88 5.87 -16.25
N ASN A 93 14.15 7.07 -16.76
CA ASN A 93 15.14 7.98 -16.19
C ASN A 93 14.48 8.84 -15.09
N TYR A 94 15.13 8.92 -13.93
CA TYR A 94 14.67 9.73 -12.80
C TYR A 94 15.69 10.80 -12.46
N LYS A 95 15.19 12.00 -12.13
CA LYS A 95 16.02 13.04 -11.52
C LYS A 95 16.04 12.86 -10.01
N ARG A 96 17.22 12.64 -9.44
CA ARG A 96 17.40 12.59 -7.98
C ARG A 96 17.19 13.97 -7.36
N THR A 97 16.35 14.03 -6.33
CA THR A 97 16.00 15.23 -5.57
C THR A 97 16.68 15.25 -4.19
N PRO A 98 16.72 16.41 -3.50
CA PRO A 98 17.14 16.48 -2.10
C PRO A 98 16.30 15.59 -1.18
N GLU A 99 16.79 15.39 0.04
CA GLU A 99 16.05 14.70 1.09
C GLU A 99 14.69 15.38 1.35
N GLY A 100 13.63 14.58 1.51
CA GLY A 100 12.27 15.06 1.72
C GLY A 100 11.50 15.44 0.44
N GLU A 101 12.16 15.51 -0.72
CA GLU A 101 11.53 15.91 -1.97
C GLU A 101 11.25 14.72 -2.91
N PRO A 102 10.07 14.66 -3.57
CA PRO A 102 9.74 13.58 -4.48
C PRO A 102 10.60 13.59 -5.75
N SER A 103 11.12 12.43 -6.14
CA SER A 103 11.81 12.25 -7.42
C SER A 103 10.81 11.92 -8.54
N TYR A 104 10.87 12.66 -9.64
CA TYR A 104 10.00 12.47 -10.80
C TYR A 104 10.77 11.85 -11.97
N HIS A 105 10.04 11.12 -12.83
CA HIS A 105 10.58 10.63 -14.10
C HIS A 105 10.60 11.77 -15.13
N GLU A 106 11.62 11.76 -15.98
CA GLU A 106 11.68 12.65 -17.15
C GLU A 106 10.74 12.11 -18.25
N LYS A 107 10.04 13.00 -18.93
CA LYS A 107 9.10 12.65 -20.02
C LYS A 107 9.81 12.62 -21.37
#